data_AF-A0A258SPW3-F1
#
_entry.id   AF-A0A258SPW3-F1
#
_cell.length_a   1.000
_cell.length_b   1.000
_cell.length_c   1.000
_cell.angle_alpha   90.00
_cell.angle_beta   90.00
_cell.angle_gamma   90.00
#
_symmetry.space_group_name_H-M   'P 1'
#
loop_
_entity.id
_entity.type
_entity.pdbx_description
1 polymer ?
#
loop_
_entity_poly.entity_id
_entity_poly.type
_entity_poly.pdbx_seq_one_letter_code
_entity_poly.pdbx_strand_id
1 'polypeptide(L)' 'GTAPNLRFLQKGLKEEFGPEWGDKKFLFDLYPFGPAKQAGRYAGTPKPTGCV' A
#
# COMPACT_ATOMS: atom_id res chain seq x y z
N GLY A 1 8.40 0.43 -13.97
CA GLY A 1 8.19 0.24 -12.53
C GLY A 1 6.71 0.35 -12.24
N THR A 2 6.04 -0.79 -12.12
CA THR A 2 4.60 -0.86 -11.84
C THR A 2 4.40 -0.74 -10.33
N ALA A 3 3.47 0.11 -9.88
CA ALA A 3 3.15 0.20 -8.46
C ALA A 3 2.74 -1.18 -7.92
N PRO A 4 3.22 -1.58 -6.73
CA PRO A 4 2.91 -2.88 -6.18
C PRO A 4 1.40 -3.01 -5.95
N ASN A 5 0.84 -4.15 -6.39
CA ASN A 5 -0.56 -4.48 -6.10
C ASN A 5 -0.74 -4.54 -4.58
N LEU A 6 -1.91 -4.11 -4.07
CA LEU A 6 -2.20 -4.00 -2.64
C LEU A 6 -1.86 -5.27 -1.84
N ARG A 7 -2.00 -6.44 -2.46
CA ARG A 7 -1.67 -7.74 -1.88
C ARG A 7 -0.16 -7.93 -1.63
N PHE A 8 0.70 -7.44 -2.52
CA PHE A 8 2.14 -7.46 -2.32
C PHE A 8 2.57 -6.48 -1.22
N LEU A 9 1.96 -5.30 -1.18
CA LEU A 9 2.19 -4.32 -0.12
C LEU A 9 1.82 -4.90 1.26
N GLN A 10 0.63 -5.49 1.37
CA GLN A 10 0.19 -6.14 2.63
C GLN A 10 1.11 -7.28 3.05
N LYS A 11 1.63 -8.07 2.11
CA LYS A 11 2.54 -9.17 2.43
C LYS A 11 3.88 -8.65 2.98
N GLY A 12 4.49 -7.67 2.31
CA GLY A 12 5.75 -7.08 2.77
C GLY A 12 5.60 -6.39 4.13
N LEU A 13 4.51 -5.64 4.31
CA LEU A 13 4.20 -5.01 5.59
C LEU A 13 3.98 -6.03 6.71
N LYS A 14 3.36 -7.19 6.42
CA LYS A 14 3.22 -8.28 7.40
C LYS A 14 4.56 -8.90 7.78
N GLU A 15 5.48 -9.04 6.84
CA GLU A 15 6.79 -9.64 7.05
C GLU A 15 7.73 -8.68 7.83
N GLU A 16 7.69 -7.38 7.56
CA GLU A 16 8.53 -6.38 8.25
C GLU A 16 7.96 -5.92 9.60
N PHE A 17 6.67 -5.63 9.67
CA PHE A 17 6.05 -4.96 10.81
C PHE A 17 5.06 -5.84 11.59
N GLY A 18 4.76 -7.04 11.09
CA GLY A 18 3.90 -8.01 11.75
C GLY A 18 2.46 -8.07 11.24
N PRO A 19 1.66 -9.03 11.73
CA PRO A 19 0.37 -9.39 11.15
C PRO A 19 -0.67 -8.26 11.13
N GLU A 20 -0.59 -7.35 12.09
CA GLU A 20 -1.42 -6.15 12.23
C GLU A 20 -1.30 -5.19 11.03
N TRP A 21 -0.12 -5.10 10.42
CA TRP A 21 0.16 -4.19 9.30
C TRP A 21 -0.39 -4.65 7.95
N GLY A 22 -0.93 -5.86 7.88
CA GLY A 22 -1.67 -6.30 6.70
C GLY A 22 -3.17 -6.45 6.93
N ASP A 23 -3.69 -5.88 8.01
CA ASP A 23 -5.13 -5.70 8.16
C ASP A 23 -5.62 -4.57 7.25
N LYS A 24 -6.69 -4.84 6.49
CA LYS A 24 -7.24 -3.85 5.56
C LYS A 24 -7.78 -2.64 6.30
N LYS A 25 -8.51 -2.85 7.41
CA LYS A 25 -9.10 -1.76 8.20
C LYS A 25 -8.00 -0.85 8.72
N PHE A 26 -6.94 -1.41 9.29
CA PHE A 26 -5.78 -0.66 9.76
C PHE A 26 -5.12 0.18 8.65
N LEU A 27 -4.92 -0.41 7.47
CA LEU A 27 -4.33 0.30 6.33
C LEU A 27 -5.25 1.40 5.75
N PHE A 28 -6.57 1.19 5.76
CA PHE A 28 -7.52 2.20 5.34
C PHE A 28 -7.72 3.30 6.39
N ASP A 29 -7.54 3.00 7.68
CA ASP A 29 -7.53 3.99 8.76
C ASP A 29 -6.28 4.90 8.65
N LEU A 30 -5.12 4.34 8.32
CA LEU A 30 -3.88 5.10 8.06
C LEU A 30 -3.92 5.86 6.73
N TYR A 31 -4.45 5.22 5.69
CA TYR A 31 -4.49 5.74 4.32
C TYR A 31 -5.93 5.78 3.79
N PRO A 32 -6.72 6.79 4.18
CA PRO A 32 -8.14 6.89 3.83
C PRO A 32 -8.39 7.03 2.32
N PHE A 33 -7.40 7.52 1.55
CA PHE A 33 -7.48 7.60 0.09
C PHE A 33 -6.94 6.36 -0.63
N GLY A 34 -6.64 5.31 0.13
CA GLY A 34 -6.16 4.03 -0.37
C GLY A 34 -4.66 3.85 -0.14
N PRO A 35 -4.25 2.78 0.56
CA PRO A 35 -2.84 2.52 0.88
C PRO A 35 -1.94 2.44 -0.35
N ALA A 36 -2.37 1.84 -1.47
CA ALA A 36 -1.54 1.77 -2.67
C ALA A 36 -1.26 3.15 -3.31
N LYS A 37 -2.26 4.04 -3.31
CA LYS A 37 -2.16 5.38 -3.91
C LYS A 37 -1.34 6.31 -3.02
N GLN A 38 -1.57 6.27 -1.71
CA GLN A 38 -0.86 7.10 -0.76
C GLN A 38 0.56 6.59 -0.50
N ALA A 39 0.76 5.28 -0.29
CA ALA A 39 2.10 4.71 -0.12
C ALA A 39 2.98 4.98 -1.35
N GLY A 40 2.43 4.86 -2.57
CA GLY A 40 3.17 5.20 -3.79
C GLY A 40 3.61 6.67 -3.85
N ARG A 41 2.76 7.59 -3.38
CA ARG A 41 3.10 9.02 -3.24
C ARG A 41 4.19 9.26 -2.19
N TYR A 42 4.10 8.62 -1.03
CA TYR A 42 5.10 8.76 0.04
C TYR A 42 6.45 8.15 -0.32
N ALA A 43 6.45 7.04 -1.05
CA ALA A 43 7.66 6.36 -1.51
C ALA A 43 8.34 7.08 -2.70
N GLY A 44 7.82 8.22 -3.16
CA GLY A 44 8.35 8.94 -4.33
C GLY A 44 8.22 8.16 -5.64
N THR A 45 7.42 7.09 -5.66
CA THR A 45 7.24 6.29 -6.87
C THR A 45 6.38 7.07 -7.87
N PRO A 46 6.70 6.98 -9.17
CA PRO A 46 5.92 7.66 -10.20
C PRO A 46 4.47 7.22 -10.10
N LYS A 47 3.55 8.20 -10.17
CA LYS A 47 2.11 7.99 -10.07
C LYS A 47 1.71 6.80 -10.97
N PRO A 48 1.09 5.74 -10.45
CA PRO A 48 0.67 4.62 -11.29
C PRO A 48 -0.38 5.11 -12.29
N THR A 49 0.02 5.24 -13.55
CA THR A 49 -0.84 5.61 -14.69
C THR A 49 -1.63 4.40 -15.20
N GLY A 50 -2.18 3.59 -14.29
CA GLY A 50 -2.73 2.28 -14.64
C GLY A 50 -3.83 1.75 -13.71
N CYS A 51 -4.67 2.63 -13.18
CA CYS A 51 -5.92 2.22 -12.52
C CYS A 51 -7.11 2.69 -13.37
N VAL A 52 -7.68 1.75 -14.13
CA VAL A 52 -9.14 1.68 -14.37
C VAL A 52 -9.77 0.93 -13.20
#